data_AF-A0AAV3XM33-F1
#
_entry.id   AF-A0AAV3XM33-F1
#
_cell.length_a   1.000
_cell.length_b   1.000
_cell.length_c   1.000
_cell.angle_alpha   90.00
_cell.angle_beta   90.00
_cell.angle_gamma   90.00
#
_symmetry.space_group_name_H-M   'P 1'
#
loop_
_entity.id
_entity.type
_entity.pdbx_description
1 polymer ?
#
loop_
_entity_poly.entity_id
_entity_poly.type
_entity_poly.pdbx_seq_one_letter_code
_entity_poly.pdbx_strand_id
1 'polypeptide(L)' 'MSETSELTPIDQATAEELAETIEAFEQYRERLVNEALATAQRAKVMKATAMAQIEPELAKIDGIISELRQRQAALTTGN' A
#
# COMPACT_ATOMS: atom_id res chain seq x y z
N MET A 1 15.08 12.28 25.88
CA MET A 1 13.91 12.06 25.00
C MET A 1 14.39 12.20 23.57
N SER A 2 14.93 11.12 23.02
CA SER A 2 15.45 11.08 21.66
C SER A 2 14.84 9.88 20.95
N GLU A 3 13.52 9.88 20.77
CA GLU A 3 12.87 9.02 19.79
C GLU A 3 13.23 9.54 18.40
N THR A 4 14.46 9.20 18.01
CA THR A 4 14.91 9.38 16.64
C THR A 4 14.33 8.18 15.93
N SER A 5 13.23 8.41 15.22
CA SER A 5 12.52 7.44 14.38
C SER A 5 13.51 6.46 13.76
N GLU A 6 13.55 5.23 14.28
CA GLU A 6 14.22 4.10 13.65
C GLU A 6 13.39 3.75 12.41
N LEU A 7 13.56 4.55 11.36
CA LEU A 7 13.26 4.12 10.01
C LEU A 7 14.35 3.12 9.68
N THR A 8 14.17 1.86 10.10
CA THR A 8 14.92 0.74 9.57
C THR A 8 14.87 0.88 8.05
N PRO A 9 16.03 1.02 7.38
CA PRO A 9 16.04 1.04 5.93
C PRO A 9 15.28 -0.19 5.43
N ILE A 10 14.44 -0.05 4.40
CA ILE A 10 13.65 -1.18 3.86
C ILE A 10 14.57 -2.37 3.47
N ASP A 11 15.85 -2.10 3.20
CA ASP A 11 16.88 -3.11 2.93
C ASP A 11 17.31 -3.93 4.17
N GLN A 12 16.96 -3.50 5.38
CA GLN A 12 17.23 -4.20 6.65
C GLN A 12 15.96 -4.76 7.30
N ALA A 13 14.79 -4.56 6.67
CA ALA A 13 13.53 -5.08 7.20
C ALA A 13 13.50 -6.61 7.14
N THR A 14 13.01 -7.22 8.21
CA THR A 14 12.72 -8.66 8.31
C THR A 14 11.53 -9.06 7.44
N ALA A 15 11.35 -10.36 7.22
CA ALA A 15 10.22 -10.86 6.43
C ALA A 15 8.87 -10.51 7.09
N GLU A 16 8.84 -10.48 8.42
CA GLU A 16 7.70 -10.08 9.24
C GLU A 16 7.39 -8.58 9.12
N GLU A 17 8.40 -7.70 9.25
CA GLU A 17 8.20 -6.25 9.08
C GLU A 17 7.74 -5.89 7.67
N LEU A 18 8.24 -6.60 6.64
CA LEU A 18 7.73 -6.46 5.28
C LEU A 18 6.29 -6.94 5.15
N ALA A 19 5.89 -8.00 5.87
CA ALA A 19 4.51 -8.49 5.89
C ALA A 19 3.55 -7.42 6.44
N GLU A 20 3.89 -6.85 7.59
CA GLU A 20 3.10 -5.78 8.23
C GLU A 20 3.01 -4.55 7.33
N THR A 21 4.11 -4.18 6.68
CA THR A 21 4.15 -3.06 5.74
C THR A 21 3.26 -3.32 4.52
N ILE A 22 3.33 -4.53 3.93
CA ILE A 22 2.44 -4.94 2.82
C ILE A 22 0.98 -4.84 3.25
N GLU A 23 0.63 -5.36 4.41
CA GLU A 23 -0.74 -5.32 4.94
C GLU A 23 -1.21 -3.86 5.11
N ALA A 24 -0.37 -2.98 5.63
CA ALA A 24 -0.70 -1.56 5.77
C ALA A 24 -0.98 -0.88 4.41
N PHE A 25 -0.22 -1.20 3.37
CA PHE A 25 -0.48 -0.70 2.02
C PHE A 25 -1.77 -1.27 1.42
N GLU A 26 -2.08 -2.54 1.65
CA GLU A 26 -3.33 -3.17 1.21
C GLU A 26 -4.56 -2.54 1.87
N GLN A 27 -4.50 -2.32 3.18
CA GLN A 27 -5.55 -1.61 3.92
C GLN A 27 -5.71 -0.17 3.43
N TYR A 28 -4.60 0.52 3.14
CA TYR A 28 -4.64 1.87 2.58
C TYR A 28 -5.32 1.89 1.20
N ARG A 29 -4.97 0.94 0.33
CA ARG A 29 -5.57 0.76 -0.98
C ARG A 29 -7.09 0.56 -0.88
N GLU A 30 -7.54 -0.31 0.01
CA GLU A 30 -8.96 -0.56 0.23
C GLU A 30 -9.69 0.70 0.71
N ARG A 31 -9.10 1.41 1.68
CA ARG A 31 -9.65 2.67 2.20
C ARG A 31 -9.79 3.71 1.08
N LEU A 32 -8.79 3.84 0.21
CA LEU A 32 -8.82 4.78 -0.92
C LEU A 32 -9.98 4.48 -1.87
N VAL A 33 -10.21 3.21 -2.20
CA VAL A 33 -11.34 2.79 -3.02
C VAL A 33 -12.67 3.11 -2.33
N ASN A 34 -12.80 2.77 -1.05
CA ASN A 34 -14.01 3.03 -0.27
C ASN A 34 -14.33 4.53 -0.18
N GLU A 35 -13.31 5.36 0.08
CA GLU A 35 -13.43 6.82 0.10
C GLU A 35 -13.83 7.39 -1.26
N ALA A 36 -13.24 6.90 -2.35
CA ALA A 36 -13.58 7.32 -3.70
C ALA A 36 -15.01 6.94 -4.07
N LEU A 37 -15.46 5.74 -3.72
CA LEU A 37 -16.84 5.30 -3.96
C LEU A 37 -17.85 6.10 -3.13
N ALA A 38 -17.56 6.34 -1.84
CA ALA A 38 -18.41 7.15 -0.97
C ALA A 38 -18.52 8.60 -1.48
N THR A 39 -17.40 9.17 -1.94
CA THR A 39 -17.36 10.51 -2.53
C THR A 39 -18.12 10.55 -3.85
N ALA A 40 -17.94 9.56 -4.72
CA ALA A 40 -18.67 9.44 -5.98
C ALA A 40 -20.18 9.38 -5.76
N GLN A 41 -20.61 8.57 -4.79
CA GLN A 41 -22.03 8.45 -4.43
C GLN A 41 -22.62 9.79 -3.97
N ARG A 42 -21.91 10.50 -3.08
CA ARG A 42 -22.35 11.82 -2.60
C ARG A 42 -22.38 12.87 -3.71
N ALA A 43 -21.41 12.83 -4.60
CA ALA A 43 -21.29 13.75 -5.74
C ALA A 43 -22.15 13.34 -6.95
N LYS A 44 -22.86 12.20 -6.89
CA LYS A 44 -23.60 11.60 -8.02
C LYS A 44 -22.72 11.37 -9.26
N VAL A 45 -21.44 11.13 -9.05
CA VAL A 45 -20.46 10.81 -10.09
C VAL A 45 -20.52 9.30 -10.35
N MET A 46 -20.39 8.91 -11.61
CA MET A 46 -20.32 7.49 -11.97
C MET A 46 -19.08 6.84 -11.35
N LYS A 47 -19.24 5.61 -10.83
CA LYS A 47 -18.14 4.81 -10.27
C LYS A 47 -16.92 4.77 -11.20
N ALA A 48 -17.12 4.56 -12.50
CA ALA A 48 -16.03 4.48 -13.47
C ALA A 48 -15.18 5.76 -13.50
N THR A 49 -15.81 6.94 -13.41
CA THR A 49 -15.10 8.23 -13.37
C THR A 49 -14.32 8.41 -12.08
N ALA A 50 -14.90 8.03 -10.94
CA ALA A 50 -14.21 8.11 -9.65
C ALA A 50 -13.02 7.12 -9.57
N MET A 51 -13.19 5.91 -10.09
CA MET A 51 -12.10 4.93 -10.18
C MET A 51 -10.98 5.43 -11.09
N ALA A 52 -11.31 6.00 -12.25
CA ALA A 52 -10.31 6.55 -13.17
C ALA A 52 -9.46 7.68 -12.55
N GLN A 53 -10.01 8.42 -11.58
CA GLN A 53 -9.28 9.47 -10.86
C GLN A 53 -8.25 8.90 -9.88
N ILE A 54 -8.57 7.79 -9.22
CA ILE A 54 -7.68 7.15 -8.23
C ILE A 54 -6.79 6.07 -8.83
N GLU A 55 -7.07 5.60 -10.05
CA GLU A 55 -6.32 4.57 -10.76
C GLU A 55 -4.79 4.80 -10.75
N PRO A 56 -4.27 6.03 -11.00
CA PRO A 56 -2.83 6.25 -10.97
C PRO A 56 -2.22 6.03 -9.58
N GLU A 57 -2.96 6.31 -8.52
CA GLU A 57 -2.49 6.12 -7.15
C GLU A 57 -2.58 4.64 -6.73
N LEU A 58 -3.66 3.96 -7.12
CA LEU A 58 -3.78 2.51 -6.95
C LEU A 58 -2.64 1.78 -7.65
N ALA A 59 -2.27 2.18 -8.87
CA ALA A 59 -1.17 1.58 -9.61
C ALA A 59 0.19 1.77 -8.91
N LYS A 60 0.43 2.92 -8.28
CA LYS A 60 1.65 3.14 -7.48
C LYS A 60 1.68 2.23 -6.25
N ILE A 61 0.56 2.14 -5.51
CA ILE A 61 0.45 1.28 -4.34
C ILE A 61 0.65 -0.19 -4.73
N ASP A 62 0.05 -0.62 -5.83
CA ASP A 62 0.19 -1.98 -6.36
C ASP A 62 1.65 -2.26 -6.78
N GLY A 63 2.34 -1.28 -7.35
CA GLY A 63 3.78 -1.36 -7.63
C GLY A 63 4.62 -1.54 -6.36
N ILE A 64 4.37 -0.72 -5.34
CA ILE A 64 5.07 -0.81 -4.04
C ILE A 64 4.82 -2.18 -3.38
N ILE A 65 3.57 -2.63 -3.32
CA ILE A 65 3.21 -3.95 -2.76
C ILE A 65 3.95 -5.05 -3.52
N SER A 66 4.02 -4.98 -4.85
CA SER A 66 4.75 -5.96 -5.65
C SER A 66 6.24 -5.98 -5.32
N GLU A 67 6.89 -4.83 -5.20
CA GLU A 67 8.30 -4.72 -4.83
C GLU A 67 8.57 -5.27 -3.42
N LEU A 68 7.72 -4.93 -2.44
CA LEU A 68 7.82 -5.43 -1.07
C LEU A 68 7.64 -6.96 -1.00
N ARG A 69 6.67 -7.51 -1.75
CA ARG A 69 6.47 -8.96 -1.85
C ARG A 69 7.67 -9.68 -2.48
N GLN A 70 8.28 -9.09 -3.51
CA GLN A 70 9.50 -9.65 -4.10
C GLN A 70 10.65 -9.69 -3.10
N ARG A 71 10.83 -8.62 -2.32
CA ARG A 71 11.84 -8.56 -1.25
C ARG A 71 11.56 -9.59 -0.14
N GLN A 72 10.31 -9.69 0.31
CA GLN A 72 9.90 -10.68 1.32
C GLN A 72 10.14 -12.12 0.83
N ALA A 73 9.82 -12.41 -0.44
CA ALA A 73 10.09 -13.72 -1.04
C ALA A 73 11.60 -14.02 -1.09
N ALA A 74 12.44 -13.02 -1.38
CA ALA A 74 13.89 -13.19 -1.39
C ALA A 74 14.45 -13.50 0.02
N LEU A 75 13.91 -12.87 1.07
CA LEU A 75 14.32 -13.13 2.46
C LEU A 75 13.85 -14.51 2.97
N THR A 76 12.68 -14.98 2.52
CA THR A 76 12.12 -16.28 2.94
C THR A 76 12.67 -17.46 2.16
N THR A 77 13.11 -17.27 0.91
CA THR A 77 13.72 -18.32 0.06
C THR A 77 15.22 -18.46 0.29
N GLY A 78 15.88 -17.43 0.83
CA GLY A 78 17.33 -17.41 1.11
C GLY A 78 17.74 -18.05 2.44
N ASN A 79 16.80 -18.57 3.23
CA ASN A 79 17.02 -19.33 4.47
C ASN A 79 16.81 -20.83 4.23
#